data_AF-A0A0R0AXQ2-F1
#
_entry.id   AF-A0A0R0AXQ2-F1
#
_cell.length_a   1.000
_cell.length_b   1.000
_cell.length_c   1.000
_cell.angle_alpha   90.00
_cell.angle_beta   90.00
_cell.angle_gamma   90.00
#
_symmetry.space_group_name_H-M   'P 1'
#
loop_
_entity.id
_entity.type
_entity.pdbx_description
1 polymer ?
#
loop_
_entity_poly.entity_id
_entity_poly.type
_entity_poly.pdbx_seq_one_letter_code
_entity_poly.pdbx_strand_id
1 'polypeptide(L)'
;MALLKKVFVRISLIGLALFALTGLVLKFMDFRVGPPSPGPPKPRIIDYASGHDITDAPPEMHLMIGIANYSDEGLGKVFINDTWGGGMQPRASSNGRICCVTLPRIWHPGLKVTLAYRTSSMFLRDPRSYIEKEVVVPRYKPFLDGFIFFMYFPGDQVRVVATPYFPGFPKFAYDLDFADSERDSDKINEFLDVTARGGVAE
;
A
#
# COMPACT_ATOMS: atom_id res chain seq x y z
N MET A 1 34.52 -79.05 -8.02
CA MET A 1 35.19 -77.73 -8.18
C MET A 1 34.71 -76.90 -9.37
N ALA A 2 34.43 -77.48 -10.55
CA ALA A 2 34.04 -76.71 -11.74
C ALA A 2 32.67 -75.97 -11.62
N LEU A 3 31.69 -76.57 -10.94
CA LEU A 3 30.36 -75.99 -10.74
C LEU A 3 30.41 -74.75 -9.82
N LEU A 4 31.18 -74.82 -8.73
CA LEU A 4 31.34 -73.73 -7.76
C LEU A 4 32.02 -72.50 -8.39
N LYS A 5 33.03 -72.70 -9.24
CA LYS A 5 33.67 -71.62 -10.02
C LYS A 5 32.70 -70.94 -10.98
N LYS A 6 31.84 -71.70 -11.69
CA LYS A 6 30.84 -71.13 -12.61
C LYS A 6 29.79 -70.29 -11.89
N VAL A 7 29.36 -70.72 -10.70
CA VAL A 7 28.41 -69.96 -9.88
C VAL A 7 29.05 -68.66 -9.40
N PHE A 8 30.28 -68.71 -8.89
CA PHE A 8 31.00 -67.52 -8.41
C PHE A 8 31.20 -66.48 -9.52
N VAL A 9 31.60 -66.91 -10.72
CA VAL A 9 31.77 -66.02 -11.89
C VAL A 9 30.46 -65.35 -12.30
N ARG A 10 29.33 -66.09 -12.28
CA ARG A 10 28.02 -65.51 -12.61
C ARG A 10 27.58 -64.46 -11.59
N ILE A 11 27.80 -64.72 -10.31
CA ILE A 11 27.49 -63.76 -9.23
C ILE A 11 28.35 -62.49 -9.38
N SER A 12 29.65 -62.65 -9.66
CA SER A 12 30.54 -61.50 -9.90
C SER A 12 30.14 -60.67 -11.11
N LEU A 13 29.74 -61.30 -12.23
CA LEU A 13 29.29 -60.59 -13.43
C LEU A 13 27.96 -59.86 -13.21
N ILE A 14 27.02 -60.47 -12.49
CA ILE A 14 25.75 -59.81 -12.12
C ILE A 14 26.02 -58.60 -11.21
N GLY A 15 26.92 -58.75 -10.23
CA GLY A 15 27.35 -57.64 -9.38
C GLY A 15 27.96 -56.49 -10.18
N LEU A 16 28.86 -56.79 -11.12
CA LEU A 16 29.47 -55.79 -11.99
C LEU A 16 28.45 -55.07 -12.89
N ALA A 17 27.47 -55.80 -13.43
CA ALA A 17 26.40 -55.21 -14.23
C ALA A 17 25.49 -54.28 -13.40
N LEU A 18 25.16 -54.67 -12.16
CA LEU A 18 24.40 -53.83 -11.23
C LEU A 18 25.16 -52.55 -10.84
N PHE A 19 26.47 -52.64 -10.61
CA PHE A 19 27.32 -51.47 -10.34
C PHE A 19 27.44 -50.52 -11.55
N ALA A 20 27.49 -51.05 -12.77
CA ALA A 20 27.50 -50.23 -13.97
C ALA A 20 26.17 -49.49 -14.18
N LEU A 21 25.05 -50.16 -13.89
CA LEU A 21 23.71 -49.58 -13.93
C LEU A 21 23.53 -48.45 -12.91
N THR A 22 24.00 -48.60 -11.67
CA THR A 22 23.96 -47.51 -10.69
C THR A 22 24.85 -46.33 -11.09
N GLY A 23 26.04 -46.58 -11.64
CA GLY A 23 26.89 -45.51 -12.19
C GLY A 23 26.24 -44.75 -13.35
N LEU A 24 25.47 -45.44 -14.20
CA LEU A 24 24.72 -44.83 -15.29
C LEU A 24 23.56 -43.97 -14.78
N VAL A 25 22.81 -44.46 -13.78
CA VAL A 25 21.72 -43.70 -13.15
C VAL A 25 22.25 -42.42 -12.49
N LEU A 26 23.38 -42.49 -11.77
CA LEU A 26 24.03 -41.32 -11.19
C LEU A 26 24.50 -40.30 -12.23
N LYS A 27 24.85 -40.75 -13.44
CA LYS A 27 25.26 -39.86 -14.55
C LYS A 27 24.07 -39.19 -15.25
N PHE A 28 22.89 -39.79 -15.25
CA PHE A 28 21.66 -39.23 -15.83
C PHE A 28 20.80 -38.45 -14.84
N MET A 29 21.06 -38.58 -13.54
CA MET A 29 20.54 -37.64 -12.56
C MET A 29 21.36 -36.37 -12.67
N ASP A 30 20.79 -35.34 -13.31
CA ASP A 30 21.31 -33.96 -13.31
C ASP A 30 21.32 -33.39 -11.89
N PHE A 31 22.20 -33.92 -11.04
CA PHE A 31 22.55 -33.33 -9.75
C PHE A 31 23.30 -32.04 -10.04
N ARG A 32 22.54 -30.97 -10.32
CA ARG A 32 23.03 -29.60 -10.12
C ARG A 32 23.27 -29.43 -8.62
N VAL A 33 24.41 -29.92 -8.13
CA VAL A 33 24.91 -29.66 -6.77
C VAL A 33 25.47 -28.24 -6.76
N GLY A 34 24.55 -27.29 -6.78
CA GLY A 34 24.84 -25.87 -6.66
C GLY A 34 23.58 -25.19 -6.14
N PRO A 35 23.71 -24.08 -5.39
CA PRO A 35 22.54 -23.28 -5.07
C PRO A 35 21.79 -22.95 -6.37
N PRO A 36 20.45 -23.00 -6.38
CA PRO A 36 19.68 -22.61 -7.54
C PRO A 36 20.16 -21.23 -8.00
N SER A 37 20.24 -21.02 -9.32
CA SER A 37 20.56 -19.70 -9.87
C SER A 37 19.70 -18.67 -9.14
N PRO A 38 20.27 -17.56 -8.62
CA PRO A 38 19.47 -16.52 -8.04
C PRO A 38 18.38 -16.15 -9.06
N GLY A 39 17.13 -16.14 -8.59
CA GLY A 39 16.02 -15.68 -9.41
C GLY A 39 16.29 -14.26 -9.91
N PRO A 40 15.50 -13.76 -10.88
CA PRO A 40 15.62 -12.37 -11.30
C PRO A 40 15.59 -11.45 -10.06
N PRO A 41 16.45 -10.42 -10.01
CA PRO A 41 16.47 -9.51 -8.87
C PRO A 41 15.09 -8.91 -8.67
N LYS A 42 14.60 -8.90 -7.42
CA LYS A 42 13.32 -8.28 -7.10
C LYS A 42 13.33 -6.82 -7.58
N PRO A 43 12.23 -6.32 -8.17
CA PRO A 43 12.12 -4.91 -8.50
C PRO A 43 12.38 -4.08 -7.25
N ARG A 44 13.31 -3.12 -7.35
CA ARG A 44 13.66 -2.26 -6.22
C ARG A 44 12.52 -1.29 -5.95
N ILE A 45 12.07 -1.23 -4.69
CA ILE A 45 11.08 -0.26 -4.24
C ILE A 45 11.82 0.87 -3.55
N ILE A 46 11.69 2.10 -4.08
CA ILE A 46 12.31 3.28 -3.50
C ILE A 46 11.24 4.09 -2.78
N ASP A 47 11.53 4.45 -1.53
CA ASP A 47 10.72 5.35 -0.73
C ASP A 47 10.69 6.73 -1.38
N TYR A 48 9.50 7.18 -1.77
CA TYR A 48 9.31 8.45 -2.45
C TYR A 48 9.80 9.66 -1.62
N ALA A 49 9.71 9.60 -0.29
CA ALA A 49 10.02 10.74 0.57
C ALA A 49 11.51 10.90 0.86
N SER A 50 12.20 9.79 1.14
CA SER A 50 13.59 9.71 1.59
C SER A 50 14.56 9.26 0.49
N GLY A 51 14.07 8.60 -0.56
CA GLY A 51 14.90 7.99 -1.60
C GLY A 51 15.58 6.69 -1.17
N HIS A 52 15.28 6.17 0.03
CA HIS A 52 15.86 4.92 0.51
C HIS A 52 15.25 3.69 -0.16
N ASP A 53 16.05 2.63 -0.27
CA ASP A 53 15.56 1.32 -0.71
C ASP A 53 14.71 0.68 0.40
N ILE A 54 13.44 0.43 0.10
CA ILE A 54 12.46 -0.18 0.98
C ILE A 54 11.90 -1.48 0.40
N THR A 55 12.67 -2.17 -0.45
CA THR A 55 12.26 -3.43 -1.09
C THR A 55 11.88 -4.52 -0.09
N ASP A 56 12.52 -4.51 1.09
CA ASP A 56 12.27 -5.48 2.17
C ASP A 56 11.28 -4.98 3.24
N ALA A 57 10.68 -3.79 3.06
CA ALA A 57 9.59 -3.34 3.91
C ALA A 57 8.36 -4.26 3.78
N PRO A 58 7.43 -4.26 4.74
CA PRO A 58 6.17 -4.99 4.62
C PRO A 58 5.42 -4.67 3.30
N PRO A 59 4.45 -5.48 2.86
CA PRO A 59 3.63 -5.11 1.70
C PRO A 59 2.61 -4.00 2.01
N GLU A 60 2.36 -3.72 3.29
CA GLU A 60 1.37 -2.77 3.77
C GLU A 60 2.01 -1.63 4.58
N MET A 61 1.39 -0.46 4.53
CA MET A 61 1.75 0.72 5.32
C MET A 61 0.61 1.09 6.26
N HIS A 62 0.96 1.57 7.45
CA HIS A 62 0.01 2.02 8.47
C HIS A 62 0.07 3.53 8.56
N LEU A 63 -0.97 4.18 8.06
CA LEU A 63 -1.01 5.63 7.88
C LEU A 63 -1.75 6.30 9.01
N MET A 64 -1.17 7.40 9.50
CA MET A 64 -1.83 8.27 10.47
C MET A 64 -2.97 9.04 9.80
N ILE A 65 -4.12 9.15 10.45
CA ILE A 65 -5.27 9.89 9.92
C ILE A 65 -5.06 11.38 10.15
N GLY A 66 -4.97 12.14 9.05
CA GLY A 66 -5.10 13.58 9.01
C GLY A 66 -6.50 14.01 8.60
N ILE A 67 -6.95 15.18 9.05
CA ILE A 67 -8.22 15.78 8.61
C ILE A 67 -7.91 17.19 8.12
N ALA A 68 -8.33 17.55 6.91
CA ALA A 68 -8.25 18.89 6.35
C ALA A 68 -9.65 19.34 5.92
N ASN A 69 -10.16 20.38 6.55
CA ASN A 69 -11.51 20.87 6.33
C ASN A 69 -11.49 22.25 5.67
N TYR A 70 -11.66 22.27 4.35
CA TYR A 70 -11.69 23.48 3.51
C TYR A 70 -13.08 24.14 3.50
N SER A 71 -14.06 23.57 4.20
CA SER A 71 -15.42 24.12 4.27
C SER A 71 -15.61 25.05 5.47
N ASP A 72 -16.69 25.83 5.40
CA ASP A 72 -17.19 26.65 6.52
C ASP A 72 -18.04 25.84 7.53
N GLU A 73 -18.10 24.52 7.35
CA GLU A 73 -18.86 23.63 8.22
C GLU A 73 -17.94 22.78 9.11
N GLY A 74 -18.30 22.61 10.38
CA GLY A 74 -17.54 21.77 11.29
C GLY A 74 -17.76 20.28 11.03
N LEU A 75 -16.76 19.46 11.35
CA LEU A 75 -16.83 18.00 11.33
C LEU A 75 -16.85 17.48 12.76
N GLY A 76 -17.94 16.83 13.15
CA GLY A 76 -18.12 16.29 14.49
C GLY A 76 -17.48 14.91 14.68
N LYS A 77 -17.36 14.12 13.61
CA LYS A 77 -16.63 12.85 13.60
C LYS A 77 -16.20 12.50 12.18
N VAL A 78 -15.05 11.86 12.06
CA VAL A 78 -14.48 11.33 10.81
C VAL A 78 -13.89 9.96 11.11
N PHE A 79 -14.13 9.01 10.22
CA PHE A 79 -13.59 7.67 10.22
C PHE A 79 -13.12 7.31 8.82
N ILE A 80 -12.03 6.54 8.76
CA ILE A 80 -11.52 5.93 7.53
C ILE A 80 -11.30 4.44 7.84
N ASN A 81 -11.92 3.53 7.08
CA ASN A 81 -11.91 2.09 7.33
C ASN A 81 -12.17 1.76 8.81
N ASP A 82 -13.29 2.27 9.34
CA ASP A 82 -13.72 2.12 10.74
C ASP A 82 -12.77 2.67 11.82
N THR A 83 -11.66 3.29 11.41
CA THR A 83 -10.69 3.89 12.33
C THR A 83 -11.06 5.35 12.57
N TRP A 84 -11.25 5.72 13.84
CA TRP A 84 -11.61 7.08 14.23
C TRP A 84 -10.46 8.06 13.98
N GLY A 85 -10.73 9.15 13.26
CA GLY A 85 -9.77 10.21 12.95
C GLY A 85 -9.96 11.50 13.74
N GLY A 86 -11.03 11.61 14.54
CA GLY A 86 -11.38 12.84 15.27
C GLY A 86 -12.50 13.65 14.63
N GLY A 87 -12.56 14.92 15.01
CA GLY A 87 -13.39 15.95 14.36
C GLY A 87 -12.50 17.12 13.93
N MET A 88 -13.06 18.09 13.21
CA MET A 88 -12.31 19.24 12.74
C MET A 88 -13.16 20.50 12.73
N GLN A 89 -12.56 21.62 13.13
CA GLN A 89 -13.21 22.93 13.02
C GLN A 89 -13.39 23.33 11.54
N PRO A 90 -14.32 24.24 11.23
CA PRO A 90 -14.34 24.90 9.93
C PRO A 90 -12.97 25.47 9.59
N ARG A 91 -12.56 25.40 8.32
CA ARG A 91 -11.31 26.00 7.82
C ARG A 91 -10.09 25.65 8.67
N ALA A 92 -9.87 24.37 8.92
CA ALA A 92 -8.76 23.91 9.75
C ALA A 92 -8.24 22.54 9.30
N SER A 93 -6.98 22.26 9.62
CA SER A 93 -6.34 20.97 9.35
C SER A 93 -5.56 20.44 10.55
N SER A 94 -5.51 19.12 10.71
CA SER A 94 -4.64 18.44 11.67
C SER A 94 -3.30 18.06 11.05
N ASN A 95 -2.31 17.81 11.89
CA ASN A 95 -1.02 17.24 11.52
C ASN A 95 -0.98 15.71 11.61
N GLY A 96 -2.12 15.03 11.50
CA GLY A 96 -2.20 13.57 11.39
C GLY A 96 -1.68 12.80 12.61
N ARG A 97 -2.40 12.83 13.73
CA ARG A 97 -1.92 12.26 15.01
C ARG A 97 -2.57 10.95 15.45
N ILE A 98 -3.59 10.47 14.73
CA ILE A 98 -4.36 9.30 15.15
C ILE A 98 -4.06 8.12 14.23
N CYS A 99 -3.56 7.04 14.83
CA CYS A 99 -3.21 5.79 14.16
C CYS A 99 -4.39 4.80 14.14
N CYS A 100 -4.58 3.97 13.13
CA CYS A 100 -3.96 3.98 11.80
C CYS A 100 -4.90 3.34 10.78
N VAL A 101 -4.76 3.72 9.52
CA VAL A 101 -5.40 3.03 8.38
C VAL A 101 -4.35 2.25 7.62
N THR A 102 -4.63 0.99 7.36
CA THR A 102 -3.75 0.13 6.56
C THR A 102 -4.06 0.28 5.07
N LEU A 103 -3.05 0.54 4.27
CA LEU A 103 -3.10 0.54 2.80
C LEU A 103 -1.97 -0.31 2.23
N PRO A 104 -2.10 -0.84 0.99
CA PRO A 104 -0.97 -1.50 0.33
C PRO A 104 0.15 -0.49 0.07
N ARG A 105 1.41 -0.89 0.16
CA ARG A 105 2.54 -0.02 -0.15
C ARG A 105 2.68 0.27 -1.63
N ILE A 106 2.27 -0.69 -2.46
CA ILE A 106 2.16 -0.52 -3.92
C ILE A 106 0.71 -0.23 -4.25
N TRP A 107 0.44 0.99 -4.72
CA TRP A 107 -0.88 1.37 -5.17
C TRP A 107 -1.33 0.50 -6.36
N HIS A 108 -2.63 0.21 -6.43
CA HIS A 108 -3.26 -0.44 -7.58
C HIS A 108 -4.57 0.27 -7.98
N PRO A 109 -4.98 0.19 -9.26
CA PRO A 109 -6.24 0.74 -9.71
C PRO A 109 -7.43 0.21 -8.91
N GLY A 110 -8.40 1.07 -8.63
CA GLY A 110 -9.59 0.72 -7.87
C GLY A 110 -9.38 0.58 -6.36
N LEU A 111 -8.20 0.93 -5.82
CA LEU A 111 -8.01 1.03 -4.38
C LEU A 111 -8.98 2.04 -3.77
N LYS A 112 -9.75 1.60 -2.76
CA LYS A 112 -10.79 2.39 -2.09
C LYS A 112 -10.63 2.31 -0.58
N VAL A 113 -11.23 3.28 0.10
CA VAL A 113 -11.46 3.27 1.54
C VAL A 113 -12.92 3.60 1.84
N THR A 114 -13.43 3.09 2.95
CA THR A 114 -14.74 3.45 3.47
C THR A 114 -14.59 4.66 4.38
N LEU A 115 -15.38 5.70 4.14
CA LEU A 115 -15.43 6.90 4.95
C LEU A 115 -16.74 6.94 5.71
N ALA A 116 -16.68 7.29 6.99
CA ALA A 116 -17.87 7.70 7.74
C ALA A 116 -17.62 9.05 8.41
N TYR A 117 -18.48 10.03 8.16
CA TYR A 117 -18.32 11.36 8.75
C TYR A 117 -19.66 12.01 9.09
N ARG A 118 -19.62 13.01 9.96
CA ARG A 118 -20.79 13.80 10.32
C ARG A 118 -20.40 15.26 10.44
N THR A 119 -21.16 16.12 9.81
CA THR A 119 -20.98 17.55 9.94
C THR A 119 -21.73 18.12 11.16
N SER A 120 -21.43 19.37 11.51
CA SER A 120 -22.13 20.08 12.58
C SER A 120 -23.62 20.24 12.27
N SER A 121 -24.02 20.57 11.03
CA SER A 121 -25.44 20.73 10.70
C SER A 121 -26.20 19.40 10.78
N MET A 122 -25.57 18.30 10.36
CA MET A 122 -26.12 16.95 10.52
C MET A 122 -26.38 16.64 12.00
N PHE A 123 -25.40 16.91 12.87
CA PHE A 123 -25.55 16.68 14.31
C PHE A 123 -26.69 17.48 14.94
N LEU A 124 -26.84 18.75 14.55
CA LEU A 124 -27.92 19.61 15.06
C LEU A 124 -29.31 19.12 14.63
N ARG A 125 -29.43 18.46 13.48
CA ARG A 125 -30.69 17.87 12.99
C ARG A 125 -30.99 16.52 13.65
N ASP A 126 -30.00 15.63 13.67
CA ASP A 126 -30.07 14.34 14.35
C ASP A 126 -28.68 13.93 14.86
N PRO A 127 -28.49 13.84 16.20
CA PRO A 127 -27.24 13.42 16.80
C PRO A 127 -26.75 12.03 16.35
N ARG A 128 -27.62 11.16 15.81
CA ARG A 128 -27.23 9.84 15.31
C ARG A 128 -26.89 9.79 13.83
N SER A 129 -27.17 10.85 13.07
CA SER A 129 -26.91 10.91 11.63
C SER A 129 -25.41 10.85 11.29
N TYR A 130 -25.07 10.28 10.15
CA TYR A 130 -23.74 10.35 9.53
C TYR A 130 -23.86 9.94 8.06
N ILE A 131 -22.88 10.31 7.25
CA ILE A 131 -22.73 9.84 5.88
C ILE A 131 -21.68 8.74 5.89
N GLU A 132 -21.97 7.66 5.17
CA GLU A 132 -21.02 6.61 4.85
C GLU A 132 -20.88 6.50 3.33
N LYS A 133 -19.64 6.46 2.83
CA LYS A 133 -19.37 6.29 1.39
C LYS A 133 -18.00 5.70 1.13
N GLU A 134 -17.88 4.93 0.06
CA GLU A 134 -16.58 4.52 -0.47
C GLU A 134 -15.96 5.64 -1.32
N VAL A 135 -14.67 5.87 -1.15
CA VAL A 135 -13.90 6.83 -1.95
C VAL A 135 -12.64 6.16 -2.48
N VAL A 136 -12.36 6.41 -3.76
CA VAL A 136 -11.12 5.94 -4.42
C VAL A 136 -9.93 6.69 -3.85
N VAL A 137 -8.86 5.95 -3.54
CA VAL A 137 -7.58 6.53 -3.13
C VAL A 137 -6.80 6.89 -4.41
N PRO A 138 -6.48 8.17 -4.62
CA PRO A 138 -5.62 8.60 -5.72
C PRO A 138 -4.27 7.88 -5.72
N ARG A 139 -3.66 7.76 -6.88
CA ARG A 139 -2.35 7.14 -7.04
C ARG A 139 -1.31 7.80 -6.15
N TYR A 140 -0.52 6.98 -5.46
CA TYR A 140 0.66 7.40 -4.71
C TYR A 140 1.88 6.56 -5.11
N LYS A 141 3.06 7.17 -4.99
CA LYS A 141 4.34 6.45 -5.06
C LYS A 141 4.58 5.73 -3.73
N PRO A 142 5.30 4.59 -3.71
CA PRO A 142 5.56 3.86 -2.47
C PRO A 142 6.28 4.73 -1.43
N PHE A 143 5.85 4.65 -0.18
CA PHE A 143 6.55 5.27 0.93
C PHE A 143 6.48 4.42 2.21
N LEU A 144 7.36 4.69 3.18
CA LEU A 144 7.49 3.92 4.41
C LEU A 144 6.42 4.31 5.42
N ASP A 145 6.39 5.59 5.80
CA ASP A 145 5.54 6.18 6.82
C ASP A 145 4.89 7.48 6.33
N GLY A 146 3.69 7.76 6.82
CA GLY A 146 2.98 8.98 6.45
C GLY A 146 1.54 9.01 6.92
N PHE A 147 0.72 9.70 6.14
CA PHE A 147 -0.63 10.08 6.48
C PHE A 147 -1.62 9.61 5.43
N ILE A 148 -2.85 9.36 5.86
CA ILE A 148 -4.03 9.41 5.01
C ILE A 148 -4.88 10.60 5.44
N PHE A 149 -5.01 11.60 4.57
CA PHE A 149 -5.82 12.77 4.84
C PHE A 149 -7.25 12.57 4.38
N PHE A 150 -8.21 12.73 5.30
CA PHE A 150 -9.59 13.02 4.96
C PHE A 150 -9.71 14.51 4.61
N MET A 151 -10.12 14.82 3.39
CA MET A 151 -10.19 16.20 2.90
C MET A 151 -11.64 16.54 2.57
N TYR A 152 -12.20 17.52 3.27
CA TYR A 152 -13.58 17.95 3.17
C TYR A 152 -13.70 19.32 2.53
N PHE A 153 -14.61 19.44 1.56
CA PHE A 153 -14.80 20.65 0.75
C PHE A 153 -16.27 21.07 0.74
N PRO A 154 -16.57 22.32 0.35
CA PRO A 154 -17.93 22.78 0.16
C PRO A 154 -18.77 21.85 -0.75
N GLY A 155 -20.04 21.68 -0.40
CA GLY A 155 -20.99 20.84 -1.14
C GLY A 155 -20.83 19.33 -0.88
N ASP A 156 -20.43 18.95 0.34
CA ASP A 156 -20.25 17.55 0.79
C ASP A 156 -19.24 16.73 -0.06
N GLN A 157 -18.35 17.46 -0.75
CA GLN A 157 -17.29 16.88 -1.54
C GLN A 157 -16.18 16.40 -0.61
N VAL A 158 -15.79 15.14 -0.78
CA VAL A 158 -14.76 14.51 0.05
C VAL A 158 -13.72 13.85 -0.85
N ARG A 159 -12.46 13.96 -0.45
CA ARG A 159 -11.33 13.25 -1.03
C ARG A 159 -10.50 12.62 0.07
N VAL A 160 -9.71 11.62 -0.33
CA VAL A 160 -8.66 11.06 0.51
C VAL A 160 -7.33 11.13 -0.21
N VAL A 161 -6.25 11.34 0.52
CA VAL A 161 -4.90 11.36 -0.05
C VAL A 161 -3.96 10.61 0.89
N ALA A 162 -3.29 9.58 0.38
CA ALA A 162 -2.19 8.93 1.05
C ALA A 162 -0.88 9.62 0.66
N THR A 163 -0.10 10.06 1.66
CA THR A 163 1.03 10.97 1.43
C THR A 163 1.97 10.98 2.65
N PRO A 164 3.30 11.09 2.45
CA PRO A 164 4.25 11.34 3.54
C PRO A 164 4.23 12.79 4.04
N TYR A 165 3.51 13.68 3.36
CA TYR A 165 3.46 15.12 3.64
C TYR A 165 2.03 15.61 3.92
N PHE A 166 1.90 16.72 4.64
CA PHE A 166 0.62 17.39 4.91
C PHE A 166 0.31 18.49 3.87
N PRO A 167 -0.97 18.88 3.69
CA PRO A 167 -1.34 20.02 2.84
C PRO A 167 -0.58 21.30 3.23
N GLY A 168 -0.21 22.14 2.27
CA GLY A 168 0.64 23.32 2.47
C GLY A 168 2.14 23.04 2.68
N PHE A 169 2.55 21.77 2.70
CA PHE A 169 3.97 21.44 2.64
C PHE A 169 4.48 21.52 1.19
N PRO A 170 5.68 22.09 0.91
CA PRO A 170 6.17 22.24 -0.47
C PRO A 170 6.31 20.94 -1.28
N LYS A 171 6.42 19.78 -0.63
CA LYS A 171 6.47 18.47 -1.29
C LYS A 171 5.13 17.73 -1.30
N PHE A 172 4.07 18.34 -0.81
CA PHE A 172 2.73 17.79 -0.96
C PHE A 172 2.43 17.66 -2.45
N ALA A 173 1.84 16.53 -2.85
CA ALA A 173 1.73 16.15 -4.26
C ALA A 173 0.77 17.04 -5.07
N TYR A 174 0.09 17.98 -4.42
CA TYR A 174 -0.91 18.87 -4.99
C TYR A 174 -0.60 20.30 -4.57
N ASP A 175 -0.82 21.26 -5.46
CA ASP A 175 -0.74 22.69 -5.12
C ASP A 175 -1.98 23.10 -4.32
N LEU A 176 -1.99 22.74 -3.04
CA LEU A 176 -3.08 23.03 -2.13
C LEU A 176 -2.52 23.35 -0.75
N ASP A 177 -2.81 24.55 -0.26
CA ASP A 177 -2.34 25.01 1.05
C ASP A 177 -3.11 24.36 2.22
N PHE A 178 -2.72 24.72 3.44
CA PHE A 178 -3.45 24.36 4.64
C PHE A 178 -4.89 24.89 4.57
N ALA A 179 -5.84 24.16 5.16
CA ALA A 179 -7.25 24.48 5.02
C ALA A 179 -7.67 25.81 5.70
N ASP A 180 -6.87 26.28 6.66
CA ASP A 180 -7.06 27.58 7.31
C ASP A 180 -6.63 28.75 6.42
N SER A 181 -5.60 28.59 5.59
CA SER A 181 -5.10 29.63 4.68
C SER A 181 -5.64 29.55 3.25
N GLU A 182 -5.97 28.36 2.76
CA GLU A 182 -6.37 28.16 1.36
C GLU A 182 -7.75 28.74 1.07
N ARG A 183 -7.80 29.69 0.13
CA ARG A 183 -9.02 30.39 -0.30
C ARG A 183 -9.14 30.45 -1.82
N ASP A 184 -8.15 29.98 -2.55
CA ASP A 184 -8.14 29.96 -4.00
C ASP A 184 -9.07 28.85 -4.50
N SER A 185 -10.17 29.24 -5.13
CA SER A 185 -11.13 28.30 -5.70
C SER A 185 -10.55 27.50 -6.84
N ASP A 186 -9.59 28.05 -7.58
CA ASP A 186 -9.00 27.40 -8.75
C ASP A 186 -8.11 26.25 -8.31
N LYS A 187 -7.28 26.47 -7.27
CA LYS A 187 -6.49 25.40 -6.63
C LYS A 187 -7.35 24.27 -6.07
N ILE A 188 -8.45 24.63 -5.37
CA ILE A 188 -9.40 23.65 -4.85
C ILE A 188 -10.04 22.83 -5.98
N ASN A 189 -10.50 23.51 -7.04
CA ASN A 189 -11.15 22.84 -8.17
C ASN A 189 -10.17 21.95 -8.95
N GLU A 190 -8.94 22.41 -9.16
CA GLU A 190 -7.87 21.62 -9.77
C GLU A 190 -7.58 20.36 -8.93
N PHE A 191 -7.42 20.50 -7.62
CA PHE A 191 -7.25 19.37 -6.72
C PHE A 191 -8.42 18.37 -6.83
N LEU A 192 -9.66 18.85 -6.80
CA LEU A 192 -10.86 18.02 -6.88
C LEU A 192 -10.96 17.26 -8.21
N ASP A 193 -10.55 17.89 -9.32
CA ASP A 193 -10.55 17.31 -10.66
C ASP A 193 -9.42 16.28 -10.84
N VAL A 194 -8.19 16.61 -10.45
CA VAL A 194 -7.04 15.70 -10.52
C VAL A 194 -7.31 14.44 -9.68
N THR A 195 -7.81 14.62 -8.45
CA THR A 195 -8.13 13.47 -7.59
C THR A 195 -9.34 12.67 -8.09
N ALA A 196 -10.32 13.29 -8.75
CA ALA A 196 -11.42 12.58 -9.40
C ALA A 196 -10.93 11.69 -10.56
N ARG A 197 -9.88 12.11 -11.26
CA ARG A 197 -9.25 11.36 -12.37
C ARG A 197 -8.25 10.29 -11.92
N GLY A 198 -8.16 10.03 -10.61
CA GLY A 198 -7.28 8.99 -10.05
C GLY A 198 -5.95 9.49 -9.51
N GLY A 199 -5.76 10.81 -9.37
CA GLY A 199 -4.56 11.43 -8.79
C GLY A 199 -3.65 12.05 -9.82
N VAL A 200 -2.43 12.38 -9.39
CA VAL A 200 -1.43 13.03 -10.24
C VAL A 200 -1.09 12.13 -11.42
N ALA A 201 -1.36 12.61 -12.63
CA ALA A 201 -0.82 12.04 -13.86
C ALA A 201 0.68 12.36 -13.89
N GLU A 202 1.50 11.32 -14.03
CA GLU A 202 2.96 11.43 -14.05
C GLU A 202 3.49 12.21 -15.25
#